data_AF-A0A1G4JN71-F1
#
_entry.id   AF-A0A1G4JN71-F1
#
_cell.length_a   1.000
_cell.length_b   1.000
_cell.length_c   1.000
_cell.angle_alpha   90.00
_cell.angle_beta   90.00
_cell.angle_gamma   90.00
#
_symmetry.space_group_name_H-M   'P 1'
#
loop_
_entity.id
_entity.type
_entity.pdbx_description
1 polymer ?
#
loop_
_entity_poly.entity_id
_entity_poly.type
_entity_poly.pdbx_seq_one_letter_code
_entity_poly.pdbx_strand_id
1 'polypeptide(L)'
;MSFNETFDSDSFNKTNGDTFEPISETKSVSFYTPMVYVSILLISLVIFASRYRRKTIKELSELPSMFDESVARDLYFEIQGLAETGESKVHEKVVKAALLNRGAEAIRRTLKLKESEPQITVLYKNGSVGEEYWKRYQNEVKLTELEFKECIQEAEKLQPGWAQLFVAISKEICFNQAMARRYESILTRKEVNINQWALKLDDNGKLVD
;
A
#
# COMPACT_ATOMS: atom_id res chain seq x y z
N MET A 1 -80.91 37.42 -18.22
CA MET A 1 -81.59 36.11 -18.22
C MET A 1 -81.01 35.31 -17.07
N SER A 2 -81.81 35.14 -16.01
CA SER A 2 -81.50 34.29 -14.87
C SER A 2 -82.25 32.97 -15.05
N PHE A 3 -81.63 31.84 -14.74
CA PHE A 3 -82.36 30.67 -14.26
C PHE A 3 -81.40 29.81 -13.42
N ASN A 4 -81.92 29.40 -12.26
CA ASN A 4 -81.30 28.66 -11.19
C ASN A 4 -82.28 27.52 -10.92
N GLU A 5 -81.86 26.25 -10.92
CA GLU A 5 -82.67 25.18 -10.32
C GLU A 5 -81.80 24.16 -9.58
N THR A 6 -82.12 24.06 -8.30
CA THR A 6 -81.75 23.09 -7.29
C THR A 6 -82.57 21.81 -7.50
N PHE A 7 -82.00 20.64 -7.23
CA PHE A 7 -82.79 19.46 -6.92
C PHE A 7 -82.18 18.67 -5.78
N ASP A 8 -82.98 18.47 -4.74
CA ASP A 8 -82.71 17.65 -3.56
C ASP A 8 -84.00 16.86 -3.29
N SER A 9 -83.91 15.56 -3.02
CA SER A 9 -84.90 14.81 -2.21
C SER A 9 -84.51 13.34 -2.01
N ASP A 10 -84.53 12.98 -0.73
CA ASP A 10 -84.33 11.68 -0.10
C ASP A 10 -85.24 10.53 -0.58
N SER A 11 -84.78 9.28 -0.41
CA SER A 11 -85.58 8.23 0.25
C SER A 11 -84.83 6.89 0.44
N PHE A 12 -84.42 6.65 1.69
CA PHE A 12 -84.61 5.43 2.51
C PHE A 12 -84.88 4.06 1.84
N ASN A 13 -84.08 3.02 2.15
CA ASN A 13 -84.46 1.98 3.15
C ASN A 13 -83.36 0.93 3.45
N LYS A 14 -83.38 0.44 4.69
CA LYS A 14 -82.46 -0.51 5.36
C LYS A 14 -82.96 -1.97 5.27
N THR A 15 -82.09 -2.90 5.70
CA THR A 15 -82.30 -4.33 6.10
C THR A 15 -82.13 -5.37 4.98
N ASN A 16 -81.41 -6.49 5.11
CA ASN A 16 -81.20 -7.41 6.24
C ASN A 16 -79.78 -8.00 6.25
N GLY A 17 -79.22 -8.21 7.45
CA GLY A 17 -77.97 -8.95 7.63
C GLY A 17 -78.26 -10.44 7.83
N ASP A 18 -77.54 -11.28 7.08
CA ASP A 18 -77.33 -12.68 7.40
C ASP A 18 -75.83 -12.97 7.36
N THR A 19 -75.39 -13.63 8.41
CA THR A 19 -74.02 -13.97 8.79
C THR A 19 -73.36 -14.90 7.77
N PHE A 20 -72.21 -14.50 7.23
CA PHE A 20 -71.21 -15.42 6.69
C PHE A 20 -69.88 -15.08 7.32
N GLU A 21 -69.41 -15.91 8.25
CA GLU A 21 -68.03 -15.82 8.74
C GLU A 21 -67.09 -16.39 7.69
N PRO A 22 -66.22 -15.60 7.04
CA PRO A 22 -64.99 -16.16 6.53
C PRO A 22 -64.08 -16.39 7.74
N ILE A 23 -63.79 -17.66 8.04
CA ILE A 23 -62.73 -18.04 8.97
C ILE A 23 -61.43 -17.51 8.36
N SER A 24 -61.05 -16.29 8.73
CA SER A 24 -59.73 -15.78 8.44
C SER A 24 -58.80 -16.57 9.33
N GLU A 25 -58.24 -17.66 8.81
CA GLU A 25 -56.99 -18.21 9.32
C GLU A 25 -55.94 -17.10 9.14
N THR A 26 -55.91 -16.18 10.10
CA THR A 26 -54.79 -15.30 10.30
C THR A 26 -53.67 -16.19 10.80
N LYS A 27 -52.95 -16.79 9.84
CA LYS A 27 -51.70 -17.46 10.13
C LYS A 27 -50.82 -16.42 10.81
N SER A 28 -50.69 -16.53 12.13
CA SER A 28 -49.88 -15.64 12.93
C SER A 28 -48.48 -15.70 12.35
N VAL A 29 -48.10 -14.63 11.64
CA VAL A 29 -46.74 -14.51 11.14
C VAL A 29 -45.89 -14.39 12.39
N SER A 30 -45.33 -15.53 12.77
CA SER A 30 -44.58 -15.68 14.00
C SER A 30 -43.44 -14.65 13.98
N PHE A 31 -43.26 -13.90 15.07
CA PHE A 31 -42.23 -12.85 15.24
C PHE A 31 -40.82 -13.33 14.83
N TYR A 32 -40.59 -14.64 14.92
CA TYR A 32 -39.35 -15.28 14.49
C TYR A 32 -39.10 -15.19 12.97
N THR A 33 -40.14 -15.11 12.12
CA THR A 33 -40.00 -15.07 10.66
C THR A 33 -39.21 -13.85 10.14
N PRO A 34 -39.54 -12.59 10.52
CA PRO A 34 -38.73 -11.44 10.13
C PRO A 34 -37.33 -11.45 10.75
N MET A 35 -37.17 -11.96 11.98
CA MET A 35 -35.86 -12.13 12.63
C MET A 35 -34.94 -13.10 11.87
N VAL A 36 -35.48 -14.24 11.44
CA VAL A 36 -34.75 -15.24 10.65
C VAL A 36 -34.36 -14.68 9.29
N TYR A 37 -35.25 -13.93 8.62
CA TYR A 37 -34.95 -13.29 7.34
C TYR A 37 -33.77 -12.31 7.42
N VAL A 38 -33.79 -11.42 8.43
CA VAL A 38 -32.68 -10.47 8.68
C VAL A 38 -31.39 -11.22 9.01
N SER A 39 -31.48 -12.28 9.81
CA SER A 39 -30.31 -13.09 10.19
C SER A 39 -29.65 -13.72 8.95
N ILE A 40 -30.43 -14.31 8.05
CA ILE A 40 -29.93 -14.89 6.80
C ILE A 40 -29.30 -13.82 5.91
N LEU A 41 -29.93 -12.64 5.79
CA LEU A 41 -29.36 -11.52 5.04
C LEU A 41 -28.02 -11.08 5.61
N LEU A 42 -27.91 -10.87 6.93
CA LEU A 42 -26.66 -10.48 7.58
C LEU A 42 -25.58 -11.53 7.39
N ILE A 43 -25.89 -12.82 7.56
CA ILE A 43 -24.93 -13.91 7.36
C ILE A 43 -24.46 -13.92 5.91
N SER A 44 -25.37 -13.83 4.94
CA SER A 44 -25.01 -13.81 3.51
C SER A 44 -24.14 -12.61 3.14
N LEU A 45 -24.44 -11.44 3.69
CA LEU A 45 -23.68 -10.21 3.48
C LEU A 45 -22.28 -10.31 4.07
N VAL A 46 -22.14 -10.84 5.30
CA VAL A 46 -20.85 -11.02 5.96
C VAL A 46 -19.98 -12.02 5.20
N ILE A 47 -20.55 -13.14 4.75
CA ILE A 47 -19.83 -14.14 3.95
C ILE A 47 -19.36 -13.52 2.62
N PHE A 48 -20.25 -12.81 1.91
CA PHE A 48 -19.91 -12.15 0.65
C PHE A 48 -18.83 -11.08 0.83
N ALA A 49 -19.00 -10.17 1.81
CA ALA A 49 -18.04 -9.13 2.12
C ALA A 49 -16.68 -9.71 2.49
N SER A 50 -16.65 -10.78 3.29
CA SER A 50 -15.42 -11.46 3.68
C SER A 50 -14.73 -12.09 2.47
N ARG A 51 -15.47 -12.76 1.59
CA ARG A 51 -14.90 -13.39 0.38
C ARG A 51 -14.40 -12.34 -0.61
N TYR A 52 -15.16 -11.28 -0.85
CA TYR A 52 -14.77 -10.17 -1.71
C TYR A 52 -13.50 -9.50 -1.18
N ARG A 53 -13.45 -9.16 0.11
CA ARG A 53 -12.28 -8.54 0.74
C ARG A 53 -11.05 -9.43 0.67
N ARG A 54 -11.19 -10.74 0.88
CA ARG A 54 -10.09 -11.72 0.71
C ARG A 54 -9.57 -11.75 -0.72
N LYS A 55 -10.46 -11.73 -1.72
CA LYS A 55 -10.07 -11.68 -3.13
C LYS A 55 -9.32 -10.38 -3.46
N THR A 56 -9.85 -9.24 -3.03
CA THR A 56 -9.19 -7.95 -3.25
C THR A 56 -7.82 -7.87 -2.57
N ILE A 57 -7.67 -8.41 -1.35
CA ILE A 57 -6.36 -8.47 -0.68
C ILE A 57 -5.39 -9.37 -1.46
N LYS A 58 -5.86 -10.51 -1.97
CA LYS A 58 -5.04 -11.42 -2.77
C LYS A 58 -4.57 -10.75 -4.06
N GLU A 59 -5.49 -10.10 -4.77
CA GLU A 59 -5.17 -9.31 -5.97
C GLU A 59 -4.10 -8.26 -5.62
N LEU A 60 -4.29 -7.47 -4.56
CA LEU A 60 -3.32 -6.47 -4.10
C LEU A 60 -1.94 -7.07 -3.73
N SER A 61 -1.90 -8.28 -3.17
CA SER A 61 -0.66 -8.97 -2.80
C SER A 61 0.10 -9.59 -3.98
N GLU A 62 -0.60 -9.86 -5.09
CA GLU A 62 -0.01 -10.43 -6.30
C GLU A 62 0.62 -9.36 -7.21
N LEU A 63 0.39 -8.07 -6.93
CA LEU A 63 1.02 -7.00 -7.71
C LEU A 63 2.55 -7.09 -7.55
N PRO A 64 3.31 -7.01 -8.66
CA PRO A 64 4.76 -7.08 -8.60
C PRO A 64 5.33 -5.94 -7.74
N SER A 65 6.48 -6.12 -7.09
CA SER A 65 7.10 -5.03 -6.31
C SER A 65 7.74 -3.99 -7.24
N MET A 66 7.64 -2.68 -6.93
CA MET A 66 8.24 -1.63 -7.77
C MET A 66 9.77 -1.57 -7.68
N PHE A 67 10.34 -2.10 -6.61
CA PHE A 67 11.78 -2.19 -6.42
C PHE A 67 12.23 -3.63 -6.59
N ASP A 68 13.45 -3.80 -7.07
CA ASP A 68 14.13 -5.09 -6.97
C ASP A 68 14.39 -5.46 -5.51
N GLU A 69 14.65 -6.75 -5.29
CA GLU A 69 14.93 -7.27 -3.96
C GLU A 69 16.08 -6.54 -3.28
N SER A 70 15.96 -6.25 -1.97
CA SER A 70 17.00 -5.51 -1.24
C SER A 70 18.15 -6.43 -0.86
N VAL A 71 19.20 -6.41 -1.67
CA VAL A 71 20.48 -7.07 -1.34
C VAL A 71 20.97 -6.71 0.07
N ALA A 72 20.82 -5.45 0.50
CA ALA A 72 21.23 -5.01 1.83
C ALA A 72 20.40 -5.64 2.97
N ARG A 73 19.12 -5.94 2.72
CA ARG A 73 18.22 -6.60 3.68
C ARG A 73 18.56 -8.08 3.77
N ASP A 74 18.72 -8.73 2.62
CA ASP A 74 18.97 -10.17 2.56
C ASP A 74 20.34 -10.49 3.16
N LEU A 75 21.36 -9.67 2.86
CA LEU A 75 22.68 -9.75 3.49
C LEU A 75 22.60 -9.58 5.01
N TYR A 76 21.76 -8.67 5.51
CA TYR A 76 21.57 -8.50 6.95
C TYR A 76 20.99 -9.76 7.61
N PHE A 77 19.95 -10.35 7.02
CA PHE A 77 19.34 -11.56 7.56
C PHE A 77 20.25 -12.78 7.44
N GLU A 78 21.06 -12.87 6.38
CA GLU A 78 22.09 -13.90 6.25
C GLU A 78 23.15 -13.76 7.36
N ILE A 79 23.65 -12.54 7.59
CA ILE A 79 24.60 -12.26 8.68
C ILE A 79 23.99 -12.57 10.05
N GLN A 80 22.71 -12.25 10.24
CA GLN A 80 21.97 -12.56 11.48
C GLN A 80 21.81 -14.06 11.68
N GLY A 81 21.42 -14.81 10.63
CA GLY A 81 21.31 -16.27 10.70
C GLY A 81 22.65 -16.96 10.99
N LEU A 82 23.75 -16.45 10.42
CA LEU A 82 25.10 -16.94 10.71
C LEU A 82 25.51 -16.68 12.17
N ALA A 83 25.12 -15.51 12.73
CA ALA A 83 25.38 -15.16 14.12
C ALA A 83 24.59 -16.06 15.10
N GLU A 84 23.36 -16.45 14.76
CA GLU A 84 22.50 -17.29 15.58
C GLU A 84 22.89 -18.78 15.55
N THR A 85 23.30 -19.28 14.38
CA THR A 85 23.66 -20.71 14.18
C THR A 85 24.99 -21.07 14.84
N GLY A 86 25.83 -20.08 15.17
CA GLY A 86 27.10 -20.29 15.85
C GLY A 86 28.20 -20.93 14.99
N GLU A 87 27.93 -21.20 13.70
CA GLU A 87 28.90 -21.71 12.73
C GLU A 87 30.07 -20.75 12.49
N SER A 88 29.82 -19.44 12.64
CA SER A 88 30.83 -18.40 12.49
C SER A 88 30.70 -17.35 13.58
N LYS A 89 31.80 -17.00 14.27
CA LYS A 89 31.82 -15.95 15.30
C LYS A 89 31.70 -14.57 14.64
N VAL A 90 30.50 -14.20 14.21
CA VAL A 90 30.21 -12.86 13.68
C VAL A 90 30.32 -11.85 14.81
N HIS A 91 31.18 -10.86 14.63
CA HIS A 91 31.36 -9.80 15.63
C HIS A 91 30.15 -8.85 15.62
N GLU A 92 29.69 -8.41 16.80
CA GLU A 92 28.51 -7.54 16.96
C GLU A 92 28.56 -6.27 16.09
N LYS A 93 29.76 -5.66 15.94
CA LYS A 93 29.97 -4.50 15.06
C LYS A 93 29.62 -4.77 13.59
N VAL A 94 29.80 -5.99 13.10
CA VAL A 94 29.46 -6.36 11.72
C VAL A 94 27.94 -6.37 11.55
N VAL A 95 27.21 -6.93 12.52
CA VAL A 95 25.73 -6.92 12.54
C VAL A 95 25.19 -5.49 12.58
N LYS A 96 25.77 -4.62 13.42
CA LYS A 96 25.40 -3.20 13.50
C LYS A 96 25.70 -2.45 12.18
N ALA A 97 26.83 -2.72 11.54
CA ALA A 97 27.18 -2.12 10.25
C ALA A 97 26.25 -2.60 9.12
N ALA A 98 25.89 -3.88 9.10
CA ALA A 98 24.92 -4.43 8.16
C ALA A 98 23.54 -3.79 8.34
N LEU A 99 23.07 -3.61 9.59
CA LEU A 99 21.82 -2.92 9.87
C LEU A 99 21.84 -1.46 9.40
N LEU A 100 22.96 -0.74 9.58
CA LEU A 100 23.12 0.63 9.06
C LEU A 100 23.04 0.66 7.53
N ASN A 101 23.62 -0.33 6.83
CA ASN A 101 23.53 -0.42 5.38
C ASN A 101 22.09 -0.69 4.91
N ARG A 102 21.37 -1.60 5.59
CA ARG A 102 19.94 -1.86 5.37
C ARG A 102 19.11 -0.58 5.60
N GLY A 103 19.35 0.12 6.70
CA GLY A 103 18.68 1.39 7.03
C GLY A 103 18.93 2.48 5.99
N ALA A 104 20.17 2.62 5.51
CA ALA A 104 20.52 3.59 4.47
C ALA A 104 19.79 3.28 3.13
N GLU A 105 19.70 2.01 2.73
CA GLU A 105 18.95 1.62 1.53
C GLU A 105 17.44 1.83 1.69
N ALA A 106 16.86 1.55 2.86
CA ALA A 106 15.44 1.82 3.15
C ALA A 106 15.12 3.33 3.07
N ILE A 107 16.00 4.18 3.62
CA ILE A 107 15.90 5.64 3.50
C ILE A 107 16.01 6.07 2.04
N ARG A 108 16.96 5.51 1.26
CA ARG A 108 17.12 5.81 -0.16
C ARG A 108 15.85 5.52 -0.96
N ARG A 109 15.22 4.36 -0.72
CA ARG A 109 13.94 3.98 -1.36
C ARG A 109 12.81 4.93 -0.96
N THR A 110 12.72 5.26 0.32
CA THR A 110 11.72 6.20 0.86
C THR A 110 11.86 7.58 0.22
N LEU A 111 13.08 8.13 0.13
CA LEU A 111 13.33 9.41 -0.51
C LEU A 111 12.94 9.38 -2.00
N LYS A 112 13.31 8.31 -2.70
CA LYS A 112 12.98 8.16 -4.13
C LYS A 112 11.47 8.12 -4.37
N LEU A 113 10.71 7.41 -3.53
CA LEU A 113 9.25 7.40 -3.62
C LEU A 113 8.66 8.78 -3.36
N LYS A 114 9.08 9.45 -2.27
CA LYS A 114 8.60 10.80 -1.92
C LYS A 114 8.91 11.84 -2.99
N GLU A 115 10.08 11.77 -3.60
CA GLU A 115 10.45 12.65 -4.71
C GLU A 115 9.58 12.42 -5.96
N SER A 116 9.17 11.16 -6.20
CA SER A 116 8.33 10.76 -7.34
C SER A 116 6.81 10.93 -7.13
N GLU A 117 6.37 11.19 -5.90
CA GLU A 117 4.96 11.31 -5.52
C GLU A 117 4.18 12.35 -6.33
N PRO A 118 4.65 13.61 -6.49
CA PRO A 118 3.88 14.59 -7.24
C PRO A 118 3.78 14.25 -8.73
N GLN A 119 4.83 13.67 -9.33
CA GLN A 119 4.85 13.29 -10.75
C GLN A 119 3.86 12.14 -11.01
N ILE A 120 3.88 11.10 -10.16
CA ILE A 120 2.96 9.96 -10.29
C ILE A 120 1.51 10.41 -10.07
N THR A 121 1.28 11.31 -9.09
CA THR A 121 -0.07 11.84 -8.81
C THR A 121 -0.62 12.61 -10.01
N VAL A 122 0.20 13.42 -10.68
CA VAL A 122 -0.20 14.13 -11.90
C VAL A 122 -0.50 13.16 -13.04
N LEU A 123 0.37 12.17 -13.27
CA LEU A 123 0.17 11.16 -14.32
C LEU A 123 -1.09 10.32 -14.10
N TYR A 124 -1.41 10.00 -12.85
CA TYR A 124 -2.64 9.29 -12.48
C TYR A 124 -3.88 10.15 -12.74
N LYS A 125 -3.89 11.42 -12.32
CA LYS A 125 -4.99 12.36 -12.59
C LYS A 125 -5.22 12.60 -14.09
N ASN A 126 -4.17 12.58 -14.88
CA ASN A 126 -4.23 12.71 -16.33
C ASN A 126 -4.72 11.44 -17.04
N GLY A 127 -4.92 10.33 -16.30
CA GLY A 127 -5.33 9.04 -16.88
C GLY A 127 -4.22 8.32 -17.66
N SER A 128 -2.97 8.78 -17.59
CA SER A 128 -1.83 8.14 -18.28
C SER A 128 -1.31 6.90 -17.56
N VAL A 129 -1.68 6.73 -16.28
CA VAL A 129 -1.28 5.62 -15.41
C VAL A 129 -2.53 4.87 -14.95
N GLY A 130 -2.52 3.54 -15.07
CA GLY A 130 -3.64 2.71 -14.66
C GLY A 130 -3.83 2.63 -13.14
N GLU A 131 -5.05 2.31 -12.72
CA GLU A 131 -5.44 2.15 -11.31
C GLU A 131 -4.61 1.09 -10.58
N GLU A 132 -4.22 0.02 -11.26
CA GLU A 132 -3.38 -1.04 -10.71
C GLU A 132 -2.00 -0.51 -10.32
N TYR A 133 -1.36 0.29 -11.17
CA TYR A 133 -0.06 0.89 -10.86
C TYR A 133 -0.16 1.89 -9.71
N TRP A 134 -1.24 2.68 -9.66
CA TRP A 134 -1.46 3.61 -8.55
C TRP A 134 -1.59 2.87 -7.21
N LYS A 135 -2.37 1.79 -7.16
CA LYS A 135 -2.48 0.92 -5.98
C LYS A 135 -1.14 0.28 -5.61
N ARG A 136 -0.37 -0.17 -6.61
CA ARG A 136 1.00 -0.69 -6.43
C ARG A 136 1.88 0.32 -5.73
N TYR A 137 1.91 1.55 -6.24
CA TYR A 137 2.70 2.64 -5.68
C TYR A 137 2.32 2.94 -4.23
N GLN A 138 1.03 3.03 -3.92
CA GLN A 138 0.56 3.24 -2.55
C GLN A 138 0.94 2.09 -1.60
N ASN A 139 0.94 0.85 -2.10
CA ASN A 139 1.39 -0.31 -1.34
C ASN A 139 2.90 -0.24 -1.05
N GLU A 140 3.71 0.11 -2.05
CA GLU A 140 5.17 0.24 -1.93
C GLU A 140 5.60 1.34 -0.97
N VAL A 141 4.90 2.48 -0.96
CA VAL A 141 5.13 3.54 0.04
C VAL A 141 4.95 2.99 1.45
N LYS A 142 3.88 2.23 1.69
CA LYS A 142 3.63 1.63 3.02
C LYS A 142 4.64 0.54 3.36
N LEU A 143 5.02 -0.28 2.38
CA LEU A 143 5.96 -1.38 2.59
C LEU A 143 7.36 -0.87 2.93
N THR A 144 7.83 0.17 2.23
CA THR A 144 9.13 0.80 2.52
C THR A 144 9.14 1.55 3.87
N GLU A 145 8.03 2.22 4.23
CA GLU A 145 7.88 2.82 5.56
C GLU A 145 7.86 1.78 6.69
N LEU A 146 7.21 0.64 6.46
CA LEU A 146 7.20 -0.49 7.38
C LEU A 146 8.58 -1.10 7.54
N GLU A 147 9.30 -1.37 6.44
CA GLU A 147 10.67 -1.87 6.46
C GLU A 147 11.60 -0.92 7.23
N PHE A 148 11.47 0.39 7.03
CA PHE A 148 12.25 1.38 7.77
C PHE A 148 11.91 1.38 9.27
N LYS A 149 10.64 1.26 9.63
CA LYS A 149 10.21 1.15 11.03
C LYS A 149 10.75 -0.11 11.70
N GLU A 150 10.77 -1.24 11.00
CA GLU A 150 11.40 -2.47 11.48
C GLU A 150 12.90 -2.28 11.76
N CYS A 151 13.62 -1.57 10.88
CA CYS A 151 15.04 -1.26 11.11
C CYS A 151 15.26 -0.44 12.39
N ILE A 152 14.38 0.52 12.67
CA ILE A 152 14.43 1.33 13.90
C ILE A 152 14.18 0.46 15.14
N GLN A 153 13.17 -0.42 15.07
CA GLN A 153 12.89 -1.35 16.16
C GLN A 153 14.04 -2.32 16.41
N GLU A 154 14.67 -2.82 15.35
CA GLU A 154 15.82 -3.72 15.44
C GLU A 154 17.07 -3.00 15.98
N ALA A 155 17.27 -1.73 15.62
CA ALA A 155 18.32 -0.91 16.19
C ALA A 155 18.15 -0.75 17.71
N GLU A 156 16.92 -0.53 18.18
CA GLU A 156 16.62 -0.43 19.61
C GLU A 156 16.86 -1.76 20.36
N LYS A 157 16.56 -2.90 19.72
CA LYS A 157 16.86 -4.23 20.27
C LYS A 157 18.36 -4.49 20.40
N LEU A 158 19.15 -4.09 19.40
CA LEU A 158 20.61 -4.26 19.42
C LEU A 158 21.29 -3.37 20.45
N GLN A 159 20.80 -2.14 20.62
CA GLN A 159 21.34 -1.21 21.61
C GLN A 159 20.26 -0.23 22.07
N PRO A 160 19.88 -0.24 23.36
CA PRO A 160 18.89 0.69 23.91
C PRO A 160 19.31 2.15 23.69
N GLY A 161 18.37 2.98 23.23
CA GLY A 161 18.59 4.40 22.94
C GLY A 161 19.30 4.69 21.61
N TRP A 162 19.58 3.67 20.77
CA TRP A 162 20.25 3.88 19.48
C TRP A 162 19.29 4.35 18.38
N ALA A 163 17.99 4.09 18.50
CA ALA A 163 16.98 4.37 17.46
C ALA A 163 17.02 5.80 16.88
N GLN A 164 17.13 6.82 17.73
CA GLN A 164 17.12 8.22 17.26
C GLN A 164 18.39 8.57 16.48
N LEU A 165 19.55 8.13 16.98
CA LEU A 165 20.83 8.36 16.33
C LEU A 165 20.95 7.52 15.03
N PHE A 166 20.40 6.32 15.03
CA PHE A 166 20.38 5.41 13.88
C PHE A 166 19.74 6.06 12.65
N VAL A 167 18.62 6.77 12.81
CA VAL A 167 17.94 7.46 11.70
C VAL A 167 18.81 8.56 11.10
N ALA A 168 19.44 9.39 11.95
CA ALA A 168 20.31 10.47 11.50
C ALA A 168 21.54 9.92 10.76
N ILE A 169 22.22 8.93 11.35
CA ILE A 169 23.42 8.33 10.74
C ILE A 169 23.07 7.62 9.42
N SER A 170 21.99 6.86 9.38
CA SER A 170 21.56 6.14 8.17
C SER A 170 21.27 7.10 7.01
N LYS A 171 20.70 8.28 7.32
CA LYS A 171 20.45 9.34 6.33
C LYS A 171 21.77 9.91 5.78
N GLU A 172 22.73 10.23 6.65
CA GLU A 172 24.04 10.73 6.23
C GLU A 172 24.81 9.68 5.40
N ILE A 173 24.77 8.41 5.80
CA ILE A 173 25.36 7.29 5.05
C ILE A 173 24.71 7.19 3.66
N CYS A 174 23.38 7.27 3.58
CA CYS A 174 22.66 7.24 2.30
C CYS A 174 23.15 8.36 1.35
N PHE A 175 23.28 9.59 1.84
CA PHE A 175 23.78 10.69 1.03
C PHE A 175 25.25 10.53 0.64
N ASN A 176 26.11 10.11 1.57
CA ASN A 176 27.51 9.85 1.27
C ASN A 176 27.68 8.75 0.20
N GLN A 177 26.95 7.64 0.34
CA GLN A 177 26.92 6.57 -0.67
C GLN A 177 26.41 7.08 -2.03
N ALA A 178 25.39 7.93 -2.04
CA ALA A 178 24.89 8.54 -3.27
C ALA A 178 25.96 9.43 -3.94
N MET A 179 26.67 10.24 -3.16
CA MET A 179 27.76 11.09 -3.66
C MET A 179 28.93 10.26 -4.20
N ALA A 180 29.37 9.24 -3.46
CA ALA A 180 30.43 8.33 -3.90
C ALA A 180 30.07 7.64 -5.23
N ARG A 181 28.86 7.07 -5.35
CA ARG A 181 28.38 6.45 -6.60
C ARG A 181 28.39 7.44 -7.78
N ARG A 182 28.04 8.70 -7.55
CA ARG A 182 28.09 9.75 -8.59
C ARG A 182 29.52 10.12 -8.96
N TYR A 183 30.42 10.20 -7.99
CA TYR A 183 31.84 10.47 -8.24
C TYR A 183 32.48 9.38 -9.10
N GLU A 184 32.29 8.10 -8.74
CA GLU A 184 32.81 6.96 -9.53
C GLU A 184 32.22 6.91 -10.95
N SER A 185 30.94 7.30 -11.09
CA SER A 185 30.29 7.40 -12.40
C SER A 185 30.94 8.47 -13.29
N ILE A 186 31.48 9.57 -12.74
CA ILE A 186 32.17 10.61 -13.53
C ILE A 186 33.45 10.04 -14.15
N LEU A 187 34.23 9.27 -13.40
CA LEU A 187 35.44 8.61 -13.90
C LEU A 187 35.11 7.62 -15.03
N THR A 188 34.07 6.80 -14.83
CA THR A 188 33.60 5.86 -15.85
C THR A 188 33.11 6.60 -17.11
N ARG A 189 32.37 7.69 -16.95
CA ARG A 189 31.87 8.50 -18.08
C ARG A 189 32.99 9.19 -18.84
N LYS A 190 34.09 9.56 -18.18
CA LYS A 190 35.28 10.10 -18.84
C LYS A 190 35.78 9.10 -19.89
N GLU A 191 35.97 7.83 -19.51
CA GLU A 191 36.46 6.78 -20.42
C GLU A 191 35.50 6.53 -21.58
N VAL A 192 34.19 6.47 -21.30
CA VAL A 192 33.15 6.32 -22.33
C VAL A 192 33.21 7.48 -23.33
N ASN A 193 33.36 8.72 -22.86
CA ASN A 193 33.42 9.89 -23.73
C ASN A 193 34.68 9.93 -24.60
N ILE A 194 35.83 9.52 -24.07
CA ILE A 194 37.09 9.41 -24.84
C ILE A 194 36.90 8.47 -26.02
N ASN A 195 36.31 7.30 -25.77
CA ASN A 195 36.04 6.31 -26.80
C ASN A 195 34.98 6.79 -27.80
N GLN A 196 33.88 7.39 -27.32
CA GLN A 196 32.78 7.84 -28.16
C GLN A 196 33.18 8.98 -29.10
N TRP A 197 34.06 9.88 -28.64
CA TRP A 197 34.52 11.03 -29.41
C TRP A 197 35.90 10.80 -30.06
N ALA A 198 36.44 9.58 -29.98
CA ALA A 198 37.76 9.20 -30.50
C ALA A 198 38.88 10.19 -30.11
N LEU A 199 38.82 10.70 -28.87
CA LEU A 199 39.79 11.68 -28.39
C LEU A 199 41.13 10.98 -28.11
N LYS A 200 42.21 11.53 -28.67
CA LYS A 200 43.57 11.15 -28.28
C LYS A 200 44.04 12.13 -27.21
N LEU A 201 44.00 11.68 -25.96
CA LEU A 201 44.50 12.48 -24.83
C LEU A 201 45.90 12.02 -24.47
N ASP A 202 46.81 12.98 -24.31
CA ASP A 202 48.10 12.78 -23.66
C ASP A 202 47.91 12.54 -22.15
N ASP A 203 48.94 12.01 -21.47
CA ASP A 203 48.91 11.75 -20.02
C ASP A 203 48.65 13.03 -19.20
N ASN A 204 48.92 14.19 -19.78
CA ASN A 204 48.63 15.52 -19.21
C ASN A 204 47.17 15.98 -19.42
N GLY A 205 46.33 15.18 -20.07
CA GLY A 205 44.93 15.50 -20.37
C GLY A 205 44.74 16.51 -21.50
N LYS A 206 45.76 16.73 -22.35
CA LYS A 206 45.66 17.59 -23.54
C LYS A 206 45.29 16.76 -24.77
N LEU A 207 44.54 17.36 -25.68
CA LEU A 207 44.25 16.75 -26.98
C LEU A 207 45.53 16.74 -27.82
N VAL A 208 45.81 15.59 -28.41
CA VAL A 208 46.87 15.41 -29.40
C VAL A 208 46.20 15.39 -30.77
N ASP A 209 46.62 16.28 -31.66
CA ASP A 209 46.16 16.33 -33.06
C ASP A 209 46.46 15.03 -33.81
#